data_AF-A0A955NNY2-F1
#
_entry.id   AF-A0A955NNY2-F1
#
_cell.length_a   1.000
_cell.length_b   1.000
_cell.length_c   1.000
_cell.angle_alpha   90.00
_cell.angle_beta   90.00
_cell.angle_gamma   90.00
#
_symmetry.space_group_name_H-M   'P 1'
#
loop_
_entity.id
_entity.type
_entity.pdbx_description
1 polymer ?
#
loop_
_entity_poly.entity_id
_entity_poly.type
_entity_poly.pdbx_seq_one_letter_code
_entity_poly.pdbx_strand_id
1 'polypeptide(L)'
;MRSSKFLSSLLLTLLCAFSAHSQTPVAEVREHLGGPTLFIEGRPHSGFSTMTYRPQLSDYQELADIGIDLFCFSTSSDHPFYPFAADAWIGPEEYDYSQLDERARQVLEASPEAWLLPRVNVAAPGWWLDLHPDEVCVYSDGSNLELSRDYVQDQRAPSMASGLWRDSVKENLGRMIDHIEAQDYGKRVIGYHIASGITEEWMYWGFQSNQLADYSKPGIAAFRDWLRERYRTDAVLQDVWGEPSATFATAEVPNATWRNRMDHGIFLNPIQSMRVVDYNLFLSDMVADCISEFARAVKEKTNGTKVVGAFYGYLLEIAWHHHAIPPSGHLAIDKLLRDPSLDFFSSPSSYGARPPG
;
A
#
# COMPACT_ATOMS: atom_id res chain seq x y z
N MET A 1 76.36 27.86 -32.98
CA MET A 1 75.91 27.99 -31.58
C MET A 1 74.40 27.82 -31.55
N ARG A 2 73.91 26.84 -30.75
CA ARG A 2 72.62 26.75 -30.01
C ARG A 2 71.39 27.49 -30.57
N SER A 3 70.17 26.96 -30.59
CA SER A 3 69.57 25.72 -30.06
C SER A 3 68.11 25.67 -30.54
N SER A 4 67.58 24.44 -30.56
CA SER A 4 66.18 24.06 -30.79
C SER A 4 65.16 24.61 -29.77
N LYS A 5 63.88 24.61 -30.16
CA LYS A 5 62.71 23.96 -29.49
C LYS A 5 61.41 24.52 -30.10
N PHE A 6 60.69 23.77 -30.94
CA PHE A 6 59.56 22.89 -30.58
C PHE A 6 58.59 23.52 -29.57
N LEU A 7 57.47 24.05 -30.05
CA LEU A 7 56.24 24.17 -29.27
C LEU A 7 55.29 23.06 -29.72
N SER A 8 55.27 21.99 -28.95
CA SER A 8 54.29 20.92 -29.04
C SER A 8 53.19 21.17 -28.00
N SER A 9 51.94 21.02 -28.45
CA SER A 9 50.78 20.48 -27.74
C SER A 9 50.66 20.74 -26.22
N LEU A 10 49.66 21.53 -25.84
CA LEU A 10 48.99 21.39 -24.55
C LEU A 10 47.51 21.11 -24.81
N LEU A 11 47.22 19.85 -25.18
CA LEU A 11 45.87 19.30 -25.04
C LEU A 11 45.61 19.18 -23.54
N LEU A 12 44.80 20.08 -22.99
CA LEU A 12 44.32 19.97 -21.62
C LEU A 12 43.19 18.93 -21.62
N THR A 13 43.55 17.65 -21.50
CA THR A 13 42.59 16.57 -21.28
C THR A 13 42.01 16.74 -19.89
N LEU A 14 40.85 17.41 -19.78
CA LEU A 14 39.98 17.29 -18.61
C LEU A 14 39.49 15.84 -18.58
N LEU A 15 40.25 14.99 -17.89
CA LEU A 15 39.73 13.76 -17.32
C LEU A 15 38.74 14.17 -16.24
N CYS A 16 37.48 14.39 -16.63
CA CYS A 16 36.37 14.18 -15.73
C CYS A 16 36.44 12.70 -15.34
N ALA A 17 37.05 12.42 -14.19
CA ALA A 17 36.78 11.20 -13.49
C ALA A 17 35.27 11.21 -13.21
N PHE A 18 34.49 10.53 -14.04
CA PHE A 18 33.19 10.03 -13.63
C PHE A 18 33.48 9.08 -12.47
N SER A 19 33.50 9.61 -11.25
CA SER A 19 33.14 8.79 -10.11
C SER A 19 31.79 8.20 -10.46
N ALA A 20 31.73 6.89 -10.68
CA ALA A 20 30.50 6.14 -10.65
C ALA A 20 29.92 6.23 -9.23
N HIS A 21 29.41 7.41 -8.87
CA HIS A 21 28.36 7.48 -7.89
C HIS A 21 27.20 6.75 -8.54
N SER A 22 26.93 5.56 -8.01
CA SER A 22 25.66 4.87 -8.15
C SER A 22 24.54 5.89 -7.86
N GLN A 23 24.03 6.57 -8.89
CA GLN A 23 22.94 7.50 -8.69
C GLN A 23 21.69 6.68 -8.46
N THR A 24 21.09 6.86 -7.29
CA THR A 24 19.73 6.40 -6.99
C THR A 24 18.81 6.90 -8.10
N PRO A 25 18.06 6.02 -8.79
CA PRO A 25 17.28 6.48 -9.91
C PRO A 25 16.14 7.36 -9.42
N VAL A 26 15.86 8.41 -10.19
CA VAL A 26 14.81 9.38 -9.94
C VAL A 26 13.62 9.05 -10.85
N ALA A 27 12.48 8.77 -10.24
CA ALA A 27 11.20 8.66 -10.90
C ALA A 27 10.16 9.55 -10.24
N GLU A 28 9.35 10.20 -11.07
CA GLU A 28 8.33 11.15 -10.65
C GLU A 28 7.13 11.10 -11.60
N VAL A 29 5.95 11.46 -11.12
CA VAL A 29 4.78 11.71 -11.99
C VAL A 29 4.58 13.22 -12.10
N ARG A 30 4.53 13.72 -13.32
CA ARG A 30 4.24 15.13 -13.58
C ARG A 30 3.42 15.32 -14.85
N GLU A 31 2.82 16.50 -14.97
CA GLU A 31 2.04 16.85 -16.15
C GLU A 31 2.95 16.92 -17.40
N HIS A 32 2.55 16.20 -18.45
CA HIS A 32 3.20 16.22 -19.76
C HIS A 32 2.14 16.02 -20.84
N LEU A 33 2.13 16.92 -21.83
CA LEU A 33 1.16 16.90 -22.93
C LEU A 33 -0.32 16.86 -22.46
N GLY A 34 -0.62 17.48 -21.32
CA GLY A 34 -1.97 17.58 -20.76
C GLY A 34 -2.45 16.37 -19.96
N GLY A 35 -1.57 15.44 -19.61
CA GLY A 35 -1.90 14.30 -18.73
C GLY A 35 -0.80 13.97 -17.73
N PRO A 36 -1.12 13.25 -16.63
CA PRO A 36 -0.12 12.70 -15.74
C PRO A 36 0.75 11.69 -16.50
N THR A 37 2.06 11.85 -16.42
CA THR A 37 3.03 10.99 -17.12
C THR A 37 4.15 10.62 -16.16
N LEU A 38 4.52 9.35 -16.15
CA LEU A 38 5.69 8.87 -15.43
C LEU A 38 6.95 9.37 -16.13
N PHE A 39 7.89 9.92 -15.37
CA PHE A 39 9.25 10.21 -15.82
C PHE A 39 10.21 9.32 -15.07
N ILE A 40 11.17 8.72 -15.79
CA ILE A 40 12.28 7.96 -15.22
C ILE A 40 13.56 8.60 -15.77
N GLU A 41 14.46 9.05 -14.89
CA GLU A 41 15.68 9.76 -15.27
C GLU A 41 15.40 10.97 -16.20
N GLY A 42 14.32 11.71 -15.90
CA GLY A 42 13.90 12.87 -16.67
C GLY A 42 13.32 12.58 -18.06
N ARG A 43 13.15 11.31 -18.45
CA ARG A 43 12.54 10.89 -19.72
C ARG A 43 11.10 10.43 -19.50
N PRO A 44 10.14 10.85 -20.35
CA PRO A 44 8.78 10.37 -20.25
C PRO A 44 8.72 8.86 -20.54
N HIS A 45 7.93 8.16 -19.75
CA HIS A 45 7.70 6.73 -19.82
C HIS A 45 6.19 6.47 -19.85
N SER A 46 5.74 5.47 -20.62
CA SER A 46 4.30 5.17 -20.75
C SER A 46 3.67 4.69 -19.44
N GLY A 47 4.49 4.18 -18.52
CA GLY A 47 4.05 3.53 -17.30
C GLY A 47 3.46 2.14 -17.54
N PHE A 48 3.51 1.62 -18.77
CA PHE A 48 3.03 0.28 -19.07
C PHE A 48 3.95 -0.74 -18.39
N SER A 49 3.42 -1.40 -17.37
CA SER A 49 4.14 -2.38 -16.56
C SER A 49 3.49 -3.76 -16.66
N THR A 50 4.27 -4.81 -16.45
CA THR A 50 3.77 -6.17 -16.23
C THR A 50 3.82 -6.56 -14.76
N MET A 51 2.92 -7.43 -14.33
CA MET A 51 2.88 -8.01 -12.99
C MET A 51 2.52 -9.49 -13.09
N THR A 52 3.24 -10.34 -12.35
CA THR A 52 2.92 -11.77 -12.23
C THR A 52 3.01 -12.24 -10.79
N TYR A 53 2.10 -13.16 -10.43
CA TYR A 53 2.13 -13.92 -9.17
C TYR A 53 2.93 -15.21 -9.25
N ARG A 54 3.37 -15.59 -10.45
CA ARG A 54 4.16 -16.79 -10.72
C ARG A 54 5.37 -16.37 -11.55
N PRO A 55 6.36 -15.70 -10.93
CA PRO A 55 7.52 -15.22 -11.66
C PRO A 55 8.29 -16.40 -12.27
N GLN A 56 8.44 -16.38 -13.59
CA GLN A 56 9.31 -17.30 -14.33
C GLN A 56 10.17 -16.48 -15.28
N LEU A 57 11.44 -16.90 -15.43
CA LEU A 57 12.40 -16.21 -16.27
C LEU A 57 11.92 -16.13 -17.73
N SER A 58 11.30 -17.20 -18.25
CA SER A 58 10.75 -17.24 -19.61
C SER A 58 9.65 -16.21 -19.82
N ASP A 59 8.76 -16.02 -18.84
CA ASP A 59 7.68 -15.04 -18.94
C ASP A 59 8.25 -13.62 -19.03
N TYR A 60 9.30 -13.33 -18.25
CA TYR A 60 9.98 -12.03 -18.33
C TYR A 60 10.73 -11.83 -19.66
N GLN A 61 11.35 -12.89 -20.20
CA GLN A 61 12.02 -12.84 -21.49
C GLN A 61 11.05 -12.54 -22.63
N GLU A 62 9.91 -13.23 -22.68
CA GLU A 62 8.88 -12.99 -23.71
C GLU A 62 8.34 -11.55 -23.66
N LEU A 63 8.15 -11.01 -22.46
CA LEU A 63 7.69 -9.63 -22.27
C LEU A 63 8.77 -8.61 -22.64
N ALA A 64 10.03 -8.88 -22.31
CA ALA A 64 11.17 -8.05 -22.68
C ALA A 64 11.37 -8.02 -24.21
N ASP A 65 11.21 -9.15 -24.90
CA ASP A 65 11.36 -9.27 -26.35
C ASP A 65 10.34 -8.42 -27.13
N ILE A 66 9.16 -8.16 -26.55
CA ILE A 66 8.15 -7.25 -27.12
C ILE A 66 8.30 -5.79 -26.67
N GLY A 67 9.39 -5.47 -25.94
CA GLY A 67 9.76 -4.11 -25.56
C GLY A 67 9.18 -3.62 -24.22
N ILE A 68 8.71 -4.51 -23.35
CA ILE A 68 8.36 -4.13 -21.98
C ILE A 68 9.65 -3.98 -21.17
N ASP A 69 9.79 -2.84 -20.51
CA ASP A 69 10.97 -2.46 -19.72
C ASP A 69 10.63 -2.05 -18.28
N LEU A 70 9.35 -2.08 -17.87
CA LEU A 70 8.92 -1.85 -16.50
C LEU A 70 8.23 -3.09 -15.93
N PHE A 71 8.80 -3.65 -14.87
CA PHE A 71 8.34 -4.91 -14.28
C PHE A 71 7.99 -4.74 -12.80
N CYS A 72 6.83 -5.28 -12.44
CA CYS A 72 6.35 -5.40 -11.08
C CYS A 72 6.36 -6.88 -10.67
N PHE A 73 6.68 -7.14 -9.41
CA PHE A 73 6.60 -8.46 -8.81
C PHE A 73 6.19 -8.33 -7.35
N SER A 74 5.50 -9.34 -6.81
CA SER A 74 5.10 -9.33 -5.40
C SER A 74 6.33 -9.47 -4.51
N THR A 75 6.31 -8.84 -3.36
CA THR A 75 7.25 -9.05 -2.26
C THR A 75 6.57 -8.64 -0.96
N SER A 76 7.27 -8.65 0.16
CA SER A 76 6.81 -8.09 1.43
C SER A 76 7.95 -7.35 2.11
N SER A 77 7.62 -6.34 2.92
CA SER A 77 8.58 -5.80 3.90
C SER A 77 8.49 -6.51 5.24
N ASP A 78 7.38 -7.21 5.47
CA ASP A 78 7.09 -7.91 6.72
C ASP A 78 6.44 -9.28 6.47
N HIS A 79 5.12 -9.33 6.39
CA HIS A 79 4.29 -10.51 6.22
C HIS A 79 3.31 -10.27 5.05
N PRO A 80 3.28 -11.13 4.03
CA PRO A 80 2.26 -11.10 3.01
C PRO A 80 1.02 -11.85 3.51
N PHE A 81 -0.04 -11.11 3.84
CA PHE A 81 -1.33 -11.70 4.23
C PHE A 81 -1.85 -12.69 3.17
N TYR A 82 -1.68 -12.34 1.89
CA TYR A 82 -2.01 -13.22 0.77
C TYR A 82 -0.75 -13.93 0.25
N PRO A 83 -0.79 -15.24 -0.09
CA PRO A 83 0.43 -16.06 -0.22
C PRO A 83 1.12 -15.94 -1.60
N PHE A 84 1.42 -14.72 -2.02
CA PHE A 84 2.12 -14.43 -3.27
C PHE A 84 3.55 -13.91 -3.07
N ALA A 85 3.96 -13.71 -1.83
CA ALA A 85 5.33 -13.46 -1.43
C ALA A 85 5.69 -14.32 -0.21
N ALA A 86 6.97 -14.41 0.12
CA ALA A 86 7.46 -14.94 1.39
C ALA A 86 7.43 -13.87 2.48
N ASP A 87 7.49 -14.31 3.73
CA ASP A 87 7.76 -13.46 4.88
C ASP A 87 9.16 -12.83 4.74
N ALA A 88 9.23 -11.52 4.93
CA ALA A 88 10.49 -10.79 5.03
C ALA A 88 10.87 -10.50 6.50
N TRP A 89 9.89 -10.43 7.41
CA TRP A 89 10.13 -10.21 8.85
C TRP A 89 9.87 -11.47 9.65
N ILE A 90 10.90 -12.33 9.70
CA ILE A 90 10.80 -13.71 10.19
C ILE A 90 10.95 -13.83 11.71
N GLY A 91 11.41 -12.79 12.39
CA GLY A 91 11.54 -12.74 13.83
C GLY A 91 11.89 -11.33 14.34
N PRO A 92 11.94 -11.11 15.67
CA PRO A 92 12.37 -9.83 16.23
C PRO A 92 13.77 -9.47 15.75
N GLU A 93 13.90 -8.34 15.03
CA GLU A 93 15.15 -7.90 14.38
C GLU A 93 15.75 -8.89 13.34
N GLU A 94 15.00 -9.91 12.91
CA GLU A 94 15.44 -10.92 11.94
C GLU A 94 14.67 -10.75 10.61
N TYR A 95 15.41 -10.60 9.51
CA TYR A 95 14.85 -10.33 8.18
C TYR A 95 15.44 -11.26 7.12
N ASP A 96 14.59 -11.71 6.19
CA ASP A 96 14.99 -12.52 5.02
C ASP A 96 14.46 -11.89 3.72
N TYR A 97 15.36 -11.24 2.98
CA TYR A 97 15.05 -10.63 1.69
C TYR A 97 15.45 -11.51 0.48
N SER A 98 15.76 -12.79 0.70
CA SER A 98 16.26 -13.69 -0.37
C SER A 98 15.31 -13.82 -1.56
N GLN A 99 13.99 -13.95 -1.31
CA GLN A 99 13.00 -14.02 -2.39
C GLN A 99 12.87 -12.69 -3.15
N LEU A 100 12.95 -11.55 -2.43
CA LEU A 100 12.92 -10.22 -3.05
C LEU A 100 14.09 -10.08 -4.02
N ASP A 101 15.29 -10.39 -3.53
CA ASP A 101 16.54 -10.37 -4.27
C ASP A 101 16.52 -11.31 -5.48
N GLU A 102 16.02 -12.53 -5.32
CA GLU A 102 15.86 -13.51 -6.39
C GLU A 102 14.96 -12.97 -7.50
N ARG A 103 13.77 -12.46 -7.14
CA ARG A 103 12.80 -11.92 -8.12
C ARG A 103 13.36 -10.72 -8.89
N ALA A 104 14.04 -9.81 -8.20
CA ALA A 104 14.68 -8.65 -8.82
C ALA A 104 15.75 -9.08 -9.84
N ARG A 105 16.62 -10.03 -9.46
CA ARG A 105 17.68 -10.53 -10.35
C ARG A 105 17.11 -11.35 -11.50
N GLN A 106 16.03 -12.10 -11.30
CA GLN A 106 15.38 -12.86 -12.37
C GLN A 106 14.82 -11.94 -13.46
N VAL A 107 14.22 -10.80 -13.10
CA VAL A 107 13.80 -9.78 -14.07
C VAL A 107 15.02 -9.23 -14.84
N LEU A 108 16.09 -8.89 -14.13
CA LEU A 108 17.29 -8.30 -14.77
C LEU A 108 18.11 -9.31 -15.58
N GLU A 109 17.99 -10.60 -15.30
CA GLU A 109 18.52 -11.66 -16.14
C GLU A 109 17.77 -11.71 -17.48
N ALA A 110 16.44 -11.53 -17.47
CA ALA A 110 15.65 -11.43 -18.69
C ALA A 110 15.88 -10.10 -19.45
N SER A 111 15.98 -8.99 -18.72
CA SER A 111 16.15 -7.64 -19.29
C SER A 111 17.08 -6.79 -18.41
N PRO A 112 18.39 -6.72 -18.73
CA PRO A 112 19.39 -6.03 -17.90
C PRO A 112 19.18 -4.52 -17.69
N GLU A 113 18.39 -3.90 -18.57
CA GLU A 113 18.05 -2.47 -18.52
C GLU A 113 16.64 -2.18 -17.96
N ALA A 114 15.89 -3.22 -17.58
CA ALA A 114 14.55 -3.06 -17.03
C ALA A 114 14.53 -2.25 -15.73
N TRP A 115 13.45 -1.51 -15.55
CA TRP A 115 13.04 -0.84 -14.32
C TRP A 115 12.17 -1.77 -13.48
N LEU A 116 12.34 -1.68 -12.17
CA LEU A 116 11.66 -2.49 -11.18
C LEU A 116 10.73 -1.62 -10.34
N LEU A 117 9.51 -2.09 -10.14
CA LEU A 117 8.50 -1.49 -9.28
C LEU A 117 7.92 -2.60 -8.37
N PRO A 118 8.64 -2.99 -7.29
CA PRO A 118 8.19 -4.06 -6.40
C PRO A 118 6.84 -3.72 -5.79
N ARG A 119 5.94 -4.71 -5.76
CA ARG A 119 4.69 -4.61 -5.02
C ARG A 119 4.86 -5.18 -3.63
N VAL A 120 4.94 -4.29 -2.66
CA VAL A 120 5.33 -4.59 -1.27
C VAL A 120 4.08 -4.80 -0.44
N ASN A 121 3.85 -6.04 -0.03
CA ASN A 121 2.79 -6.36 0.92
C ASN A 121 3.22 -6.02 2.35
N VAL A 122 2.29 -5.43 3.10
CA VAL A 122 2.44 -5.10 4.51
C VAL A 122 1.28 -5.66 5.34
N ALA A 123 1.59 -6.38 6.41
CA ALA A 123 0.69 -6.90 7.42
C ALA A 123 1.49 -7.11 8.73
N ALA A 124 1.25 -8.21 9.47
CA ALA A 124 2.06 -8.56 10.62
C ALA A 124 2.26 -10.08 10.69
N PRO A 125 3.49 -10.56 10.95
CA PRO A 125 3.77 -11.98 11.11
C PRO A 125 3.14 -12.53 12.40
N GLY A 126 2.91 -13.84 12.45
CA GLY A 126 2.26 -14.49 13.60
C GLY A 126 2.93 -14.20 14.94
N TRP A 127 4.26 -14.20 14.99
CA TRP A 127 5.00 -13.92 16.22
C TRP A 127 4.74 -12.50 16.76
N TRP A 128 4.53 -11.51 15.87
CA TRP A 128 4.22 -10.14 16.26
C TRP A 128 2.81 -10.06 16.83
N LEU A 129 1.85 -10.75 16.18
CA LEU A 129 0.46 -10.84 16.63
C LEU A 129 0.32 -11.55 17.99
N ASP A 130 1.23 -12.48 18.31
CA ASP A 130 1.30 -13.16 19.60
C ASP A 130 1.91 -12.27 20.69
N LEU A 131 2.88 -11.43 20.34
CA LEU A 131 3.49 -10.47 21.27
C LEU A 131 2.58 -9.26 21.54
N HIS A 132 1.70 -8.91 20.60
CA HIS A 132 0.84 -7.73 20.65
C HIS A 132 -0.65 -8.08 20.52
N PRO A 133 -1.22 -8.94 21.39
CA PRO A 133 -2.61 -9.40 21.25
C PRO A 133 -3.64 -8.26 21.34
N ASP A 134 -3.33 -7.18 22.07
CA ASP A 134 -4.18 -6.00 22.20
C ASP A 134 -4.28 -5.15 20.92
N GLU A 135 -3.36 -5.37 19.96
CA GLU A 135 -3.28 -4.64 18.68
C GLU A 135 -3.91 -5.42 17.52
N VAL A 136 -4.48 -6.61 17.78
CA VAL A 136 -5.05 -7.50 16.78
C VAL A 136 -6.54 -7.24 16.60
N CYS A 137 -7.04 -7.37 15.37
CA CYS A 137 -8.46 -7.27 15.09
C CYS A 137 -9.25 -8.33 15.85
N VAL A 138 -10.40 -7.93 16.41
CA VAL A 138 -11.34 -8.85 17.08
C VAL A 138 -12.76 -8.66 16.56
N TYR A 139 -13.57 -9.71 16.69
CA TYR A 139 -15.01 -9.67 16.51
C TYR A 139 -15.70 -8.94 17.67
N SER A 140 -17.00 -8.65 17.51
CA SER A 140 -17.78 -7.91 18.51
C SER A 140 -17.91 -8.63 19.86
N ASP A 141 -17.74 -9.95 19.91
CA ASP A 141 -17.74 -10.74 21.14
C ASP A 141 -16.35 -10.82 21.82
N GLY A 142 -15.36 -10.16 21.23
CA GLY A 142 -13.97 -10.12 21.71
C GLY A 142 -13.12 -11.33 21.28
N SER A 143 -13.67 -12.27 20.52
CA SER A 143 -12.88 -13.35 19.94
C SER A 143 -11.97 -12.84 18.81
N ASN A 144 -10.84 -13.51 18.60
CA ASN A 144 -9.89 -13.13 17.56
C ASN A 144 -10.54 -13.18 16.18
N LEU A 145 -10.20 -12.20 15.34
CA LEU A 145 -10.52 -12.27 13.93
C LEU A 145 -9.74 -13.43 13.29
N GLU A 146 -10.47 -14.39 12.72
CA GLU A 146 -9.93 -15.52 11.96
C GLU A 146 -10.46 -15.46 10.53
N LEU A 147 -9.63 -14.96 9.62
CA LEU A 147 -9.97 -14.76 8.22
C LEU A 147 -9.57 -15.98 7.38
N SER A 148 -10.54 -16.48 6.62
CA SER A 148 -10.36 -17.57 5.67
C SER A 148 -10.84 -17.13 4.28
N ARG A 149 -9.99 -17.22 3.27
CA ARG A 149 -10.24 -16.78 1.89
C ARG A 149 -9.31 -17.46 0.89
N ASP A 150 -9.85 -18.12 -0.14
CA ASP A 150 -9.17 -18.75 -1.31
C ASP A 150 -7.86 -19.52 -0.99
N TYR A 151 -6.78 -18.82 -0.62
CA TYR A 151 -5.47 -19.36 -0.28
C TYR A 151 -5.02 -19.10 1.18
N VAL A 152 -5.82 -18.37 1.95
CA VAL A 152 -5.62 -17.98 3.33
C VAL A 152 -6.59 -18.76 4.21
N GLN A 153 -6.11 -19.35 5.30
CA GLN A 153 -6.95 -20.04 6.28
C GLN A 153 -6.59 -19.58 7.69
N ASP A 154 -7.63 -19.22 8.44
CA ASP A 154 -7.62 -18.89 9.87
C ASP A 154 -6.54 -17.87 10.26
N GLN A 155 -6.29 -16.89 9.39
CA GLN A 155 -5.29 -15.86 9.64
C GLN A 155 -5.85 -14.72 10.50
N ARG A 156 -5.06 -14.31 11.49
CA ARG A 156 -5.27 -13.09 12.27
C ARG A 156 -4.70 -11.89 11.52
N ALA A 157 -5.24 -10.70 11.78
CA ALA A 157 -4.79 -9.45 11.17
C ALA A 157 -4.58 -8.36 12.22
N PRO A 158 -3.53 -7.52 12.09
CA PRO A 158 -3.37 -6.37 12.96
C PRO A 158 -4.53 -5.38 12.74
N SER A 159 -4.92 -4.67 13.79
CA SER A 159 -5.80 -3.52 13.65
C SER A 159 -5.12 -2.47 12.79
N MET A 160 -5.78 -2.04 11.71
CA MET A 160 -5.27 -0.91 10.94
C MET A 160 -5.24 0.39 11.76
N ALA A 161 -5.93 0.48 12.90
CA ALA A 161 -5.85 1.60 13.84
C ALA A 161 -4.66 1.50 14.81
N SER A 162 -3.95 0.38 14.84
CA SER A 162 -2.81 0.18 15.74
C SER A 162 -1.64 1.09 15.34
N GLY A 163 -1.34 2.08 16.18
CA GLY A 163 -0.15 2.92 16.00
C GLY A 163 1.14 2.11 16.06
N LEU A 164 1.19 1.08 16.92
CA LEU A 164 2.35 0.19 17.04
C LEU A 164 2.61 -0.62 15.78
N TRP A 165 1.55 -1.17 15.17
CA TRP A 165 1.65 -1.84 13.88
C TRP A 165 2.10 -0.89 12.77
N ARG A 166 1.48 0.29 12.67
CA ARG A 166 1.85 1.29 11.65
C ARG A 166 3.31 1.72 11.78
N ASP A 167 3.80 1.91 12.99
CA ASP A 167 5.21 2.25 13.25
C ASP A 167 6.15 1.10 12.85
N SER A 168 5.78 -0.14 13.17
CA SER A 168 6.53 -1.34 12.74
C SER A 168 6.61 -1.44 11.22
N VAL A 169 5.50 -1.22 10.51
CA VAL A 169 5.47 -1.23 9.03
C VAL A 169 6.38 -0.14 8.44
N LYS A 170 6.32 1.09 8.96
CA LYS A 170 7.20 2.18 8.49
C LYS A 170 8.67 1.84 8.68
N GLU A 171 9.03 1.25 9.81
CA GLU A 171 10.39 0.80 10.09
C GLU A 171 10.83 -0.33 9.12
N ASN A 172 9.98 -1.34 8.92
CA ASN A 172 10.24 -2.46 8.03
C ASN A 172 10.38 -2.01 6.57
N LEU A 173 9.53 -1.10 6.10
CA LEU A 173 9.67 -0.45 4.79
C LEU A 173 11.04 0.25 4.67
N GLY A 174 11.44 1.00 5.70
CA GLY A 174 12.75 1.66 5.75
C GLY A 174 13.92 0.67 5.63
N ARG A 175 13.86 -0.46 6.35
CA ARG A 175 14.88 -1.52 6.33
C ARG A 175 14.94 -2.24 4.99
N MET A 176 13.78 -2.55 4.39
CA MET A 176 13.71 -3.16 3.07
C MET A 176 14.30 -2.23 2.00
N ILE A 177 14.00 -0.91 2.08
CA ILE A 177 14.58 0.08 1.17
C ILE A 177 16.12 0.14 1.33
N ASP A 178 16.64 0.19 2.55
CA ASP A 178 18.09 0.14 2.80
C ASP A 178 18.74 -1.11 2.20
N HIS A 179 18.10 -2.27 2.37
CA HIS A 179 18.59 -3.52 1.80
C HIS A 179 18.65 -3.44 0.27
N ILE A 180 17.55 -3.01 -0.37
CA ILE A 180 17.45 -2.85 -1.83
C ILE A 180 18.51 -1.89 -2.37
N GLU A 181 18.67 -0.72 -1.74
CA GLU A 181 19.64 0.28 -2.18
C GLU A 181 21.09 -0.20 -2.07
N ALA A 182 21.38 -1.14 -1.17
CA ALA A 182 22.68 -1.78 -1.05
C ALA A 182 22.94 -2.88 -2.11
N GLN A 183 21.91 -3.34 -2.83
CA GLN A 183 22.06 -4.37 -3.86
C GLN A 183 22.51 -3.80 -5.21
N ASP A 184 23.09 -4.67 -6.04
CA ASP A 184 23.51 -4.37 -7.41
C ASP A 184 22.35 -3.94 -8.33
N TYR A 185 21.16 -4.47 -8.06
CA TYR A 185 19.92 -4.11 -8.75
C TYR A 185 19.23 -2.87 -8.19
N GLY A 186 19.63 -2.32 -7.04
CA GLY A 186 18.94 -1.21 -6.37
C GLY A 186 18.78 0.04 -7.25
N LYS A 187 19.77 0.27 -8.13
CA LYS A 187 19.76 1.34 -9.15
C LYS A 187 18.71 1.17 -10.26
N ARG A 188 17.97 0.05 -10.28
CA ARG A 188 16.86 -0.23 -11.21
C ARG A 188 15.49 -0.11 -10.53
N VAL A 189 15.44 0.08 -9.21
CA VAL A 189 14.16 0.23 -8.49
C VAL A 189 13.72 1.69 -8.54
N ILE A 190 12.61 1.95 -9.24
CA ILE A 190 12.10 3.31 -9.48
C ILE A 190 11.02 3.73 -8.46
N GLY A 191 10.50 2.78 -7.70
CA GLY A 191 9.32 3.02 -6.88
C GLY A 191 8.87 1.81 -6.10
N TYR A 192 7.77 1.98 -5.37
CA TYR A 192 7.14 0.91 -4.60
C TYR A 192 5.62 0.99 -4.73
N HIS A 193 4.98 -0.14 -4.99
CA HIS A 193 3.53 -0.25 -4.91
C HIS A 193 3.16 -0.90 -3.57
N ILE A 194 2.65 -0.13 -2.61
CA ILE A 194 2.33 -0.63 -1.26
C ILE A 194 0.96 -1.30 -1.28
N ALA A 195 0.89 -2.51 -0.72
CA ALA A 195 -0.26 -3.38 -0.73
C ALA A 195 -0.56 -3.90 0.70
N SER A 196 -1.83 -4.03 1.04
CA SER A 196 -2.29 -4.62 2.31
C SER A 196 -3.76 -5.03 2.16
N GLY A 197 -4.47 -5.35 3.24
CA GLY A 197 -5.86 -5.77 3.17
C GLY A 197 -6.02 -7.23 2.73
N ILE A 198 -7.25 -7.74 2.79
CA ILE A 198 -7.54 -9.17 2.67
C ILE A 198 -7.21 -9.76 1.28
N THR A 199 -7.02 -8.92 0.27
CA THR A 199 -6.68 -9.30 -1.11
C THR A 199 -5.41 -8.61 -1.66
N GLU A 200 -4.59 -8.00 -0.80
CA GLU A 200 -3.49 -7.10 -1.18
C GLU A 200 -3.96 -5.74 -1.76
N GLU A 201 -5.27 -5.53 -1.93
CA GLU A 201 -5.85 -4.34 -2.58
C GLU A 201 -6.37 -3.28 -1.60
N TRP A 202 -5.91 -3.31 -0.35
CA TRP A 202 -6.35 -2.45 0.76
C TRP A 202 -7.80 -2.63 1.21
N MET A 203 -8.47 -3.65 0.67
CA MET A 203 -9.79 -4.05 1.12
C MET A 203 -9.76 -4.42 2.59
N TYR A 204 -10.60 -3.76 3.38
CA TYR A 204 -10.61 -3.92 4.81
C TYR A 204 -10.89 -5.37 5.23
N TRP A 205 -10.31 -5.74 6.36
CA TRP A 205 -10.39 -7.08 6.93
C TRP A 205 -11.85 -7.57 7.02
N GLY A 206 -12.13 -8.73 6.43
CA GLY A 206 -13.42 -9.40 6.51
C GLY A 206 -14.58 -8.80 5.69
N PHE A 207 -14.33 -7.78 4.86
CA PHE A 207 -15.39 -7.05 4.13
C PHE A 207 -16.25 -7.95 3.20
N GLN A 208 -15.66 -9.00 2.62
CA GLN A 208 -16.31 -9.91 1.67
C GLN A 208 -17.08 -11.06 2.34
N SER A 209 -16.82 -11.32 3.63
CA SER A 209 -17.30 -12.53 4.31
C SER A 209 -18.30 -12.22 5.45
N ASN A 210 -18.80 -10.97 5.54
CA ASN A 210 -19.57 -10.48 6.68
C ASN A 210 -18.87 -10.73 8.04
N GLN A 211 -17.55 -10.87 8.01
CA GLN A 211 -16.69 -11.03 9.17
C GLN A 211 -16.35 -9.63 9.68
N LEU A 212 -17.34 -9.01 10.32
CA LEU A 212 -17.27 -7.60 10.69
C LEU A 212 -16.22 -7.39 11.78
N ALA A 213 -15.09 -6.82 11.39
CA ALA A 213 -14.08 -6.22 12.25
C ALA A 213 -14.16 -4.68 12.14
N ASP A 214 -13.53 -3.89 13.00
CA ASP A 214 -12.66 -4.26 14.12
C ASP A 214 -13.21 -3.67 15.42
N TYR A 215 -13.32 -4.51 16.46
CA TYR A 215 -13.77 -4.11 17.80
C TYR A 215 -12.61 -4.11 18.81
N SER A 216 -11.36 -4.09 18.33
CA SER A 216 -10.16 -4.03 19.15
C SER A 216 -10.06 -2.72 19.93
N LYS A 217 -9.19 -2.71 20.93
CA LYS A 217 -8.86 -1.50 21.72
C LYS A 217 -8.42 -0.33 20.81
N PRO A 218 -7.44 -0.49 19.89
CA PRO A 218 -7.06 0.59 18.99
C PRO A 218 -8.19 0.99 18.04
N GLY A 219 -8.97 0.04 17.51
CA GLY A 219 -10.10 0.34 16.62
C GLY A 219 -11.17 1.21 17.29
N ILE A 220 -11.57 0.88 18.52
CA ILE A 220 -12.54 1.66 19.31
C ILE A 220 -11.98 3.04 19.66
N ALA A 221 -10.71 3.13 20.07
CA ALA A 221 -10.08 4.39 20.41
C ALA A 221 -10.03 5.33 19.20
N ALA A 222 -9.56 4.83 18.05
CA ALA A 222 -9.46 5.60 16.82
C ALA A 222 -10.83 6.05 16.30
N PHE A 223 -11.87 5.21 16.38
CA PHE A 223 -13.23 5.63 16.00
C PHE A 223 -13.72 6.79 16.87
N ARG A 224 -13.48 6.73 18.18
CA ARG A 224 -13.85 7.80 19.11
C ARG A 224 -13.08 9.10 18.84
N ASP A 225 -11.79 9.01 18.52
CA ASP A 225 -10.99 10.16 18.11
C ASP A 225 -11.49 10.77 16.81
N TRP A 226 -11.83 9.94 15.81
CA TRP A 226 -12.42 10.39 14.56
C TRP A 226 -13.74 11.14 14.79
N LEU A 227 -14.60 10.65 15.69
CA LEU A 227 -15.84 11.35 16.06
C LEU A 227 -15.57 12.70 16.75
N ARG A 228 -14.56 12.77 17.63
CA ARG A 228 -14.14 14.04 18.27
C ARG A 228 -13.68 15.05 17.24
N GLU A 229 -12.88 14.61 16.27
CA GLU A 229 -12.42 15.47 15.20
C GLU A 229 -13.57 15.95 14.32
N ARG A 230 -14.49 15.07 13.96
CA ARG A 230 -15.61 15.40 13.08
C ARG A 230 -16.62 16.35 13.73
N TYR A 231 -17.06 16.04 14.95
CA TYR A 231 -18.21 16.71 15.58
C TYR A 231 -17.83 17.74 16.65
N ARG A 232 -16.59 17.73 17.14
CA ARG A 232 -16.00 18.67 18.12
C ARG A 232 -16.62 18.67 19.52
N THR A 233 -17.93 18.44 19.66
CA THR A 233 -18.64 18.42 20.95
C THR A 233 -19.64 17.27 21.01
N ASP A 234 -19.86 16.72 22.21
CA ASP A 234 -20.85 15.67 22.45
C ASP A 234 -22.26 16.12 22.06
N ALA A 235 -22.61 17.40 22.26
CA ALA A 235 -23.92 17.93 21.90
C ALA A 235 -24.23 17.80 20.39
N VAL A 236 -23.22 18.02 19.53
CA VAL A 236 -23.38 17.83 18.07
C VAL A 236 -23.51 16.34 17.74
N LEU A 237 -22.72 15.47 18.38
CA LEU A 237 -22.84 14.02 18.20
C LEU A 237 -24.23 13.49 18.62
N GLN A 238 -24.76 13.98 19.73
CA GLN A 238 -26.07 13.61 20.25
C GLN A 238 -27.19 14.00 19.29
N ASP A 239 -27.11 15.22 18.74
CA ASP A 239 -28.06 15.73 17.75
C ASP A 239 -28.03 14.92 16.44
N VAL A 240 -26.83 14.73 15.86
CA VAL A 240 -26.70 14.02 14.57
C VAL A 240 -26.99 12.52 14.67
N TRP A 241 -26.74 11.89 15.82
CA TRP A 241 -27.11 10.50 16.05
C TRP A 241 -28.53 10.32 16.57
N GLY A 242 -29.21 11.40 16.97
CA GLY A 242 -30.51 11.34 17.64
C GLY A 242 -30.48 10.57 18.97
N GLU A 243 -29.34 10.55 19.65
CA GLU A 243 -29.09 9.75 20.86
C GLU A 243 -28.55 10.65 21.99
N PRO A 244 -29.40 11.11 22.93
CA PRO A 244 -29.01 12.03 23.99
C PRO A 244 -27.92 11.51 24.93
N SER A 245 -27.74 10.18 25.01
CA SER A 245 -26.71 9.56 25.85
C SER A 245 -25.36 9.39 25.16
N ALA A 246 -25.26 9.68 23.85
CA ALA A 246 -24.04 9.53 23.09
C ALA A 246 -22.96 10.52 23.58
N THR A 247 -21.76 10.02 23.80
CA THR A 247 -20.57 10.84 24.08
C THR A 247 -19.38 10.26 23.35
N PHE A 248 -18.36 11.07 23.06
CA PHE A 248 -17.11 10.56 22.49
C PHE A 248 -16.40 9.55 23.40
N ALA A 249 -16.63 9.61 24.71
CA ALA A 249 -16.01 8.69 25.66
C ALA A 249 -16.66 7.29 25.64
N THR A 250 -17.96 7.22 25.32
CA THR A 250 -18.75 5.99 25.39
C THR A 250 -19.28 5.51 24.05
N ALA A 251 -19.08 6.27 22.96
CA ALA A 251 -19.52 5.89 21.63
C ALA A 251 -19.07 4.46 21.29
N GLU A 252 -20.03 3.64 20.87
CA GLU A 252 -19.83 2.24 20.54
C GLU A 252 -19.57 2.09 19.05
N VAL A 253 -18.62 1.21 18.70
CA VAL A 253 -18.52 0.69 17.33
C VAL A 253 -19.84 -0.03 17.01
N PRO A 254 -20.51 0.29 15.90
CA PRO A 254 -21.81 -0.29 15.63
C PRO A 254 -21.73 -1.81 15.46
N ASN A 255 -22.61 -2.54 16.17
CA ASN A 255 -22.68 -4.00 16.11
C ASN A 255 -23.14 -4.54 14.75
N ALA A 256 -23.09 -5.87 14.59
CA ALA A 256 -23.47 -6.55 13.36
C ALA A 256 -24.91 -6.26 12.90
N THR A 257 -25.87 -6.10 13.81
CA THR A 257 -27.26 -5.78 13.46
C THR A 257 -27.35 -4.41 12.82
N TRP A 258 -26.65 -3.40 13.35
CA TRP A 258 -26.63 -2.07 12.75
C TRP A 258 -25.84 -2.05 11.43
N ARG A 259 -24.66 -2.67 11.39
CA ARG A 259 -23.79 -2.67 10.21
C ARG A 259 -24.37 -3.44 9.02
N ASN A 260 -25.26 -4.40 9.26
CA ASN A 260 -25.99 -5.12 8.21
C ASN A 260 -27.34 -4.48 7.84
N ARG A 261 -27.67 -3.28 8.35
CA ARG A 261 -28.88 -2.57 7.92
C ARG A 261 -28.78 -2.17 6.45
N MET A 262 -29.88 -2.35 5.74
CA MET A 262 -30.07 -1.96 4.35
C MET A 262 -31.32 -1.08 4.28
N ASP A 263 -31.18 0.22 4.52
CA ASP A 263 -32.33 1.12 4.59
C ASP A 263 -32.99 1.28 3.19
N HIS A 264 -32.17 1.53 2.16
CA HIS A 264 -32.59 1.63 0.76
C HIS A 264 -31.61 0.88 -0.15
N GLY A 265 -31.46 -0.44 0.07
CA GLY A 265 -30.38 -1.21 -0.55
C GLY A 265 -29.04 -0.81 0.05
N ILE A 266 -28.04 -0.53 -0.78
CA ILE A 266 -26.70 -0.11 -0.32
C ILE A 266 -26.67 1.31 0.28
N PHE A 267 -27.75 2.09 0.11
CA PHE A 267 -27.85 3.44 0.62
C PHE A 267 -28.41 3.45 2.04
N LEU A 268 -27.64 4.03 2.97
CA LEU A 268 -28.03 4.23 4.37
C LEU A 268 -28.79 5.55 4.52
N ASN A 269 -29.85 5.55 5.31
CA ASN A 269 -30.57 6.77 5.66
C ASN A 269 -29.84 7.45 6.83
N PRO A 270 -29.24 8.64 6.65
CA PRO A 270 -28.47 9.29 7.71
C PRO A 270 -29.33 9.65 8.93
N ILE A 271 -30.65 9.83 8.79
CA ILE A 271 -31.53 10.08 9.96
C ILE A 271 -31.64 8.84 10.86
N GLN A 272 -31.54 7.64 10.29
CA GLN A 272 -31.75 6.38 11.03
C GLN A 272 -30.44 5.63 11.34
N SER A 273 -29.42 5.85 10.52
CA SER A 273 -28.22 5.02 10.45
C SER A 273 -26.93 5.86 10.53
N MET A 274 -26.98 7.10 11.04
CA MET A 274 -25.81 8.00 11.07
C MET A 274 -24.57 7.37 11.69
N ARG A 275 -24.73 6.60 12.77
CA ARG A 275 -23.64 5.86 13.42
C ARG A 275 -22.94 4.87 12.48
N VAL A 276 -23.70 4.20 11.63
CA VAL A 276 -23.17 3.24 10.64
C VAL A 276 -22.52 3.99 9.49
N VAL A 277 -23.13 5.10 9.03
CA VAL A 277 -22.53 6.01 8.04
C VAL A 277 -21.16 6.49 8.54
N ASP A 278 -21.11 7.02 9.75
CA ASP A 278 -19.88 7.50 10.39
C ASP A 278 -18.83 6.41 10.52
N TYR A 279 -19.22 5.20 10.93
CA TYR A 279 -18.27 4.10 11.06
C TYR A 279 -17.69 3.64 9.70
N ASN A 280 -18.51 3.61 8.64
CA ASN A 280 -18.02 3.29 7.30
C ASN A 280 -17.09 4.37 6.73
N LEU A 281 -17.37 5.65 7.02
CA LEU A 281 -16.48 6.76 6.68
C LEU A 281 -15.17 6.67 7.47
N PHE A 282 -15.23 6.42 8.78
CA PHE A 282 -14.06 6.17 9.63
C PHE A 282 -13.19 5.03 9.09
N LEU A 283 -13.78 3.87 8.76
CA LEU A 283 -13.02 2.76 8.18
C LEU A 283 -12.28 3.19 6.91
N SER A 284 -12.95 3.93 6.05
CA SER A 284 -12.36 4.40 4.79
C SER A 284 -11.24 5.42 5.01
N ASP A 285 -11.44 6.37 5.92
CA ASP A 285 -10.42 7.33 6.32
C ASP A 285 -9.21 6.65 6.94
N MET A 286 -9.44 5.64 7.80
CA MET A 286 -8.38 4.88 8.46
C MET A 286 -7.52 4.11 7.45
N VAL A 287 -8.13 3.44 6.46
CA VAL A 287 -7.38 2.76 5.40
C VAL A 287 -6.58 3.78 4.57
N ALA A 288 -7.20 4.90 4.19
CA ALA A 288 -6.52 5.96 3.46
C ALA A 288 -5.37 6.58 4.28
N ASP A 289 -5.50 6.71 5.60
CA ASP A 289 -4.43 7.17 6.48
C ASP A 289 -3.26 6.20 6.53
N CYS A 290 -3.50 4.89 6.61
CA CYS A 290 -2.42 3.90 6.52
C CYS A 290 -1.64 4.05 5.20
N ILE A 291 -2.35 4.12 4.06
CA ILE A 291 -1.73 4.31 2.74
C ILE A 291 -0.88 5.59 2.72
N SER A 292 -1.45 6.70 3.21
CA SER A 292 -0.81 8.01 3.25
C SER A 292 0.44 8.02 4.13
N GLU A 293 0.38 7.41 5.32
CA GLU A 293 1.50 7.29 6.24
C GLU A 293 2.64 6.47 5.65
N PHE A 294 2.33 5.33 5.03
CA PHE A 294 3.34 4.44 4.45
C PHE A 294 3.95 5.06 3.19
N ALA A 295 3.14 5.72 2.37
CA ALA A 295 3.65 6.44 1.20
C ALA A 295 4.59 7.57 1.61
N ARG A 296 4.23 8.35 2.63
CA ARG A 296 5.10 9.40 3.18
C ARG A 296 6.40 8.84 3.75
N ALA A 297 6.35 7.73 4.49
CA ALA A 297 7.55 7.09 5.01
C ALA A 297 8.50 6.66 3.89
N VAL A 298 7.99 6.10 2.79
CA VAL A 298 8.78 5.76 1.61
C VAL A 298 9.36 7.01 0.95
N LYS A 299 8.57 8.07 0.77
CA LYS A 299 9.05 9.35 0.19
C LYS A 299 10.14 9.99 1.04
N GLU A 300 9.97 10.03 2.35
CA GLU A 300 10.98 10.54 3.29
C GLU A 300 12.26 9.70 3.23
N LYS A 301 12.13 8.38 3.28
CA LYS A 301 13.27 7.44 3.22
C LYS A 301 14.09 7.60 1.94
N THR A 302 13.43 7.88 0.83
CA THR A 302 14.02 7.92 -0.51
C THR A 302 14.30 9.35 -1.01
N ASN A 303 14.15 10.36 -0.15
CA ASN A 303 14.25 11.78 -0.50
C ASN A 303 13.38 12.18 -1.70
N GLY A 304 12.20 11.56 -1.84
CA GLY A 304 11.25 11.82 -2.91
C GLY A 304 11.66 11.32 -4.30
N THR A 305 12.75 10.55 -4.42
CA THR A 305 13.27 10.07 -5.72
C THR A 305 12.50 8.88 -6.28
N LYS A 306 11.60 8.27 -5.50
CA LYS A 306 10.86 7.07 -5.85
C LYS A 306 9.37 7.36 -5.99
N VAL A 307 8.73 6.79 -7.02
CA VAL A 307 7.27 6.82 -7.11
C VAL A 307 6.64 5.83 -6.14
N VAL A 308 5.49 6.18 -5.58
CA VAL A 308 4.73 5.33 -4.67
C VAL A 308 3.30 5.20 -5.19
N GLY A 309 2.79 3.97 -5.20
CA GLY A 309 1.41 3.70 -5.57
C GLY A 309 0.72 2.74 -4.63
N ALA A 310 -0.60 2.65 -4.76
CA ALA A 310 -1.43 1.74 -3.99
C ALA A 310 -2.67 1.33 -4.79
N PHE A 311 -3.28 0.22 -4.39
CA PHE A 311 -4.65 -0.12 -4.79
C PHE A 311 -5.62 0.70 -3.94
N TYR A 312 -6.56 1.42 -4.56
CA TYR A 312 -7.66 2.08 -3.85
C TYR A 312 -8.79 2.56 -4.78
N GLY A 313 -9.95 2.93 -4.22
CA GLY A 313 -11.02 3.59 -4.99
C GLY A 313 -11.98 2.68 -5.76
N TYR A 314 -12.17 1.44 -5.32
CA TYR A 314 -12.99 0.41 -5.98
C TYR A 314 -14.52 0.63 -5.82
N LEU A 315 -14.99 1.86 -6.02
CA LEU A 315 -16.38 2.27 -5.76
C LEU A 315 -17.39 1.48 -6.60
N LEU A 316 -17.09 1.26 -7.89
CA LEU A 316 -18.00 0.57 -8.81
C LEU A 316 -17.75 -0.94 -8.87
N GLU A 317 -16.50 -1.37 -8.73
CA GLU A 317 -16.15 -2.79 -8.88
C GLU A 317 -16.65 -3.65 -7.70
N ILE A 318 -16.66 -3.10 -6.48
CA ILE A 318 -17.19 -3.79 -5.31
C ILE A 318 -18.73 -3.74 -5.26
N ALA A 319 -19.36 -2.86 -6.06
CA ALA A 319 -20.81 -2.65 -6.04
C ALA A 319 -21.65 -3.91 -6.35
N TRP A 320 -21.07 -4.88 -7.06
CA TRP A 320 -21.70 -6.16 -7.38
C TRP A 320 -21.97 -7.02 -6.14
N HIS A 321 -21.25 -6.80 -5.05
CA HIS A 321 -21.55 -7.38 -3.75
C HIS A 321 -22.33 -6.37 -2.92
N HIS A 322 -23.66 -6.56 -2.85
CA HIS A 322 -24.61 -5.64 -2.22
C HIS A 322 -24.31 -5.29 -0.75
N HIS A 323 -23.36 -5.97 -0.11
CA HIS A 323 -22.94 -5.71 1.28
C HIS A 323 -21.53 -5.10 1.37
N ALA A 324 -20.79 -4.97 0.27
CA ALA A 324 -19.34 -4.84 0.33
C ALA A 324 -18.83 -3.40 0.20
N ILE A 325 -19.54 -2.46 -0.46
CA ILE A 325 -19.02 -1.09 -0.62
C ILE A 325 -18.83 -0.40 0.74
N PRO A 326 -19.86 -0.25 1.61
CA PRO A 326 -19.68 0.53 2.82
C PRO A 326 -18.62 -0.02 3.80
N PRO A 327 -18.52 -1.35 4.03
CA PRO A 327 -17.49 -1.90 4.90
C PRO A 327 -16.14 -2.16 4.21
N SER A 328 -15.98 -1.87 2.91
CA SER A 328 -14.72 -2.12 2.19
C SER A 328 -13.55 -1.29 2.68
N GLY A 329 -13.81 -0.08 3.19
CA GLY A 329 -12.77 0.90 3.50
C GLY A 329 -12.29 1.71 2.28
N HIS A 330 -13.04 1.76 1.17
CA HIS A 330 -12.63 2.42 -0.08
C HIS A 330 -13.34 3.77 -0.39
N LEU A 331 -14.04 4.38 0.57
CA LEU A 331 -14.84 5.60 0.31
C LEU A 331 -14.07 6.93 0.39
N ALA A 332 -12.76 6.92 0.68
CA ALA A 332 -11.95 8.12 0.91
C ALA A 332 -10.97 8.44 -0.25
N ILE A 333 -11.35 8.15 -1.49
CA ILE A 333 -10.44 8.32 -2.66
C ILE A 333 -10.01 9.79 -2.85
N ASP A 334 -10.88 10.74 -2.50
CA ASP A 334 -10.59 12.16 -2.62
C ASP A 334 -9.49 12.61 -1.65
N LYS A 335 -9.34 11.93 -0.50
CA LYS A 335 -8.23 12.17 0.44
C LYS A 335 -6.90 11.78 -0.19
N LEU A 336 -6.82 10.58 -0.78
CA LEU A 336 -5.60 10.08 -1.41
C LEU A 336 -5.24 10.84 -2.70
N LEU A 337 -6.24 11.28 -3.49
CA LEU A 337 -6.00 12.13 -4.66
C LEU A 337 -5.35 13.49 -4.33
N ARG A 338 -5.41 13.92 -3.07
CA ARG A 338 -4.79 15.16 -2.58
C ARG A 338 -3.49 14.91 -1.82
N ASP A 339 -3.09 13.66 -1.57
CA ASP A 339 -1.84 13.36 -0.88
C ASP A 339 -0.66 13.43 -1.88
N PRO A 340 0.28 14.36 -1.72
CA PRO A 340 1.44 14.48 -2.61
C PRO A 340 2.44 13.32 -2.49
N SER A 341 2.27 12.45 -1.49
CA SER A 341 3.13 11.29 -1.25
C SER A 341 2.78 10.10 -2.14
N LEU A 342 1.61 10.12 -2.79
CA LEU A 342 1.10 9.04 -3.64
C LEU A 342 1.06 9.50 -5.11
N ASP A 343 1.78 8.82 -5.98
CA ASP A 343 1.95 9.23 -7.38
C ASP A 343 0.97 8.54 -8.34
N PHE A 344 0.48 7.35 -7.99
CA PHE A 344 -0.43 6.59 -8.84
C PHE A 344 -1.32 5.62 -8.06
N PHE A 345 -2.45 5.25 -8.67
CA PHE A 345 -3.32 4.17 -8.21
C PHE A 345 -3.26 3.01 -9.19
N SER A 346 -3.45 1.81 -8.65
CA SER A 346 -3.71 0.61 -9.45
C SER A 346 -5.10 0.08 -9.17
N SER A 347 -5.70 -0.57 -10.17
CA SER A 347 -6.95 -1.33 -10.04
C SER A 347 -7.03 -2.35 -11.18
N PRO A 348 -7.57 -3.56 -10.96
CA PRO A 348 -7.82 -4.50 -12.04
C PRO A 348 -8.82 -3.93 -13.04
N SER A 349 -8.78 -4.43 -14.28
CA SER A 349 -9.91 -4.27 -15.19
C SER A 349 -11.15 -4.91 -14.57
N SER A 350 -12.33 -4.31 -14.77
CA SER A 350 -13.58 -4.84 -14.21
C SER A 350 -13.77 -6.34 -14.47
N TYR A 351 -14.08 -7.11 -13.42
CA TYR A 351 -14.28 -8.55 -13.51
C TYR A 351 -15.51 -8.89 -14.35
N GLY A 352 -16.54 -8.03 -14.35
CA GLY A 352 -17.74 -8.22 -15.16
C GLY A 352 -17.50 -8.16 -16.67
N ALA A 353 -16.40 -7.54 -17.10
CA ALA A 353 -16.02 -7.41 -18.51
C ALA A 353 -14.83 -8.31 -18.90
N ARG A 354 -14.34 -9.17 -17.99
CA ARG A 354 -13.18 -10.02 -18.24
C ARG A 354 -13.62 -11.31 -18.94
N PRO A 355 -13.21 -11.57 -20.19
CA PRO A 355 -13.45 -12.88 -20.80
C PRO A 355 -12.70 -13.97 -20.01
N PRO A 356 -13.21 -15.22 -20.00
CA PRO A 356 -12.40 -16.35 -19.54
C PRO A 356 -11.11 -16.39 -20.38
N GLY A 357 -9.98 -16.38 -19.67
CA GLY A 357 -8.64 -16.44 -20.28
C GLY A 357 -8.30 -17.80 -20.84
#